data_AF-A0A517QTL3-F1
#
_entry.id   AF-A0A517QTL3-F1
#
_cell.length_a   1.000
_cell.length_b   1.000
_cell.length_c   1.000
_cell.angle_alpha   90.00
_cell.angle_beta   90.00
_cell.angle_gamma   90.00
#
_symmetry.space_group_name_H-M   'P 1'
#
loop_
_entity.id
_entity.type
_entity.pdbx_description
1 polymer ?
#
loop_
_entity_poly.entity_id
_entity_poly.type
_entity_poly.pdbx_seq_one_letter_code
_entity_poly.pdbx_strand_id
1 'polypeptide(L)'
;MKKMKRQKSNLRTVVCFSAVAMLAATWNFSFSDETVQANVARESLERLNGLIGEWRGTGQVRRGSTRGAWRQTGEFVWDFSKKTPAVKYVVNDGQLTESGLITWDENDKYRLELVDSKQQSKVYTGDWDDKRLSLTSPADDEGVRYRITITPLNEKRSLVLHEKTSAGGASFFRIAEVGYTRAGTRLAIPGGGKRECVVTGGTAQTAVTFEGETYYVCCSGCKQAFDDDPAGTIADFKARLKERAKKFNE
;
A
#
# COMPACT_ATOMS: atom_id res chain seq x y z
N MET A 1 -21.88 -56.81 56.67
CA MET A 1 -21.11 -55.56 56.46
C MET A 1 -19.62 -55.85 56.53
N LYS A 2 -18.84 -55.30 55.58
CA LYS A 2 -17.38 -55.41 55.40
C LYS A 2 -16.80 -56.83 55.17
N LYS A 3 -17.07 -57.34 53.96
CA LYS A 3 -16.25 -58.34 53.21
C LYS A 3 -14.90 -57.68 52.85
N MET A 4 -13.78 -58.35 52.61
CA MET A 4 -13.45 -59.77 52.52
C MET A 4 -11.93 -59.92 52.63
N LYS A 5 -11.53 -61.10 53.11
CA LYS A 5 -10.17 -61.62 53.26
C LYS A 5 -9.57 -62.09 51.92
N ARG A 6 -8.22 -62.10 51.90
CA ARG A 6 -7.29 -63.07 51.26
C ARG A 6 -7.34 -63.12 49.72
N GLN A 7 -6.24 -63.37 49.00
CA GLN A 7 -5.33 -64.50 49.15
C GLN A 7 -4.06 -64.30 48.30
N LYS A 8 -2.98 -64.96 48.73
CA LYS A 8 -1.66 -65.05 48.06
C LYS A 8 -1.66 -65.94 46.81
N SER A 9 -0.60 -65.71 46.03
CA SER A 9 0.26 -66.64 45.29
C SER A 9 -0.03 -67.00 43.82
N ASN A 10 0.92 -66.56 42.99
CA ASN A 10 1.75 -67.30 42.02
C ASN A 10 1.14 -67.94 40.76
N LEU A 11 1.69 -67.45 39.64
CA LEU A 11 2.20 -68.18 38.46
C LEU A 11 1.18 -68.75 37.46
N ARG A 12 1.01 -68.08 36.31
CA ARG A 12 1.66 -68.39 35.01
C ARG A 12 0.88 -67.76 33.84
N THR A 13 1.64 -67.47 32.78
CA THR A 13 1.21 -67.42 31.36
C THR A 13 0.83 -66.05 30.76
N VAL A 14 1.83 -65.47 30.08
CA VAL A 14 1.83 -64.87 28.73
C VAL A 14 0.53 -64.21 28.24
N VAL A 15 0.57 -62.90 27.92
CA VAL A 15 0.20 -62.31 26.61
C VAL A 15 0.82 -60.91 26.52
N CYS A 16 1.46 -60.63 25.37
CA CYS A 16 2.01 -59.36 24.94
C CYS A 16 0.98 -58.22 24.98
N PHE A 17 1.35 -57.06 25.53
CA PHE A 17 0.92 -55.76 25.00
C PHE A 17 1.98 -54.70 25.35
N SER A 18 2.75 -54.33 24.34
CA SER A 18 3.64 -53.19 24.32
C SER A 18 2.83 -51.90 24.44
N ALA A 19 2.84 -51.27 25.61
CA ALA A 19 2.35 -49.91 25.80
C ALA A 19 3.50 -48.92 25.59
N VAL A 20 3.65 -48.45 24.35
CA VAL A 20 4.44 -47.26 24.03
C VAL A 20 3.67 -46.06 24.54
N ALA A 21 4.15 -45.45 25.63
CA ALA A 21 3.65 -44.16 26.09
C ALA A 21 4.12 -43.07 25.11
N MET A 22 3.26 -42.69 24.16
CA MET A 22 3.45 -41.50 23.34
C MET A 22 3.25 -40.26 24.23
N LEU A 23 4.36 -39.64 24.60
CA LEU A 23 4.41 -38.22 24.97
C LEU A 23 3.99 -37.41 23.74
N ALA A 24 2.69 -37.13 23.61
CA ALA A 24 2.20 -36.10 22.70
C ALA A 24 2.65 -34.74 23.23
N ALA A 25 3.85 -34.32 22.85
CA ALA A 25 4.22 -32.92 22.92
C ALA A 25 3.25 -32.17 22.02
N THR A 26 2.27 -31.48 22.60
CA THR A 26 1.39 -30.56 21.88
C THR A 26 2.24 -29.38 21.44
N TRP A 27 2.84 -29.51 20.26
CA TRP A 27 3.37 -28.38 19.52
C TRP A 27 2.16 -27.55 19.11
N ASN A 28 1.84 -26.51 19.88
CA ASN A 28 0.89 -25.50 19.46
C ASN A 28 1.47 -24.84 18.20
N PHE A 29 0.99 -25.28 17.05
CA PHE A 29 1.32 -24.73 15.74
C PHE A 29 0.59 -23.37 15.62
N SER A 30 1.20 -22.28 16.09
CA SER A 30 0.71 -20.90 15.89
C SER A 30 0.90 -20.39 14.45
N PHE A 31 0.84 -21.27 13.45
CA PHE A 31 1.14 -20.93 12.05
C PHE A 31 -0.08 -20.40 11.28
N SER A 32 -1.29 -20.53 11.84
CA SER A 32 -2.54 -20.15 11.16
C SER A 32 -2.97 -18.69 11.39
N ASP A 33 -2.63 -18.09 12.53
CA ASP A 33 -3.19 -16.78 12.89
C ASP A 33 -2.48 -15.62 12.16
N GLU A 34 -1.14 -15.70 12.06
CA GLU A 34 -0.32 -14.67 11.44
C GLU A 34 -0.51 -14.58 9.92
N THR A 35 -0.72 -15.71 9.25
CA THR A 35 -0.98 -15.77 7.79
C THR A 35 -2.38 -15.28 7.44
N VAL A 36 -3.37 -15.54 8.30
CA VAL A 36 -4.73 -15.01 8.17
C VAL A 36 -4.73 -13.50 8.32
N GLN A 37 -4.08 -12.96 9.35
CA GLN A 37 -3.93 -11.51 9.56
C GLN A 37 -3.23 -10.81 8.37
N ALA A 38 -2.17 -11.41 7.83
CA ALA A 38 -1.49 -10.84 6.66
C ALA A 38 -2.40 -10.80 5.41
N ASN A 39 -3.24 -11.82 5.21
CA ASN A 39 -4.20 -11.85 4.10
C ASN A 39 -5.34 -10.83 4.27
N VAL A 40 -5.90 -10.72 5.48
CA VAL A 40 -6.92 -9.71 5.79
C VAL A 40 -6.35 -8.30 5.59
N ALA A 41 -5.13 -8.05 6.09
CA ALA A 41 -4.45 -6.77 5.88
C ALA A 41 -4.24 -6.47 4.39
N ARG A 42 -3.83 -7.46 3.60
CA ARG A 42 -3.66 -7.33 2.15
C ARG A 42 -4.98 -6.94 1.47
N GLU A 43 -6.05 -7.70 1.71
CA GLU A 43 -7.38 -7.47 1.13
C GLU A 43 -7.94 -6.11 1.51
N SER A 44 -7.82 -5.70 2.78
CA SER A 44 -8.24 -4.38 3.22
C SER A 44 -7.46 -3.27 2.50
N LEU A 45 -6.14 -3.41 2.36
CA LEU A 45 -5.30 -2.42 1.68
C LEU A 45 -5.49 -2.39 0.15
N GLU A 46 -6.11 -3.40 -0.49
CA GLU A 46 -6.38 -3.40 -1.94
C GLU A 46 -7.24 -2.21 -2.38
N ARG A 47 -8.04 -1.62 -1.48
CA ARG A 47 -8.78 -0.37 -1.76
C ARG A 47 -7.85 0.80 -2.14
N LEU A 48 -6.58 0.75 -1.75
CA LEU A 48 -5.55 1.74 -2.10
C LEU A 48 -4.91 1.49 -3.47
N ASN A 49 -5.22 0.38 -4.16
CA ASN A 49 -4.59 0.02 -5.45
C ASN A 49 -4.69 1.14 -6.49
N GLY A 50 -5.79 1.90 -6.52
CA GLY A 50 -5.96 3.04 -7.42
C GLY A 50 -4.98 4.20 -7.17
N LEU A 51 -4.42 4.29 -5.96
CA LEU A 51 -3.45 5.31 -5.57
C LEU A 51 -2.01 4.89 -5.86
N ILE A 52 -1.72 3.60 -6.05
CA ILE A 52 -0.36 3.10 -6.22
C ILE A 52 0.31 3.72 -7.46
N GLY A 53 1.54 4.18 -7.27
CA GLY A 53 2.39 4.84 -8.26
C GLY A 53 2.74 6.28 -7.91
N GLU A 54 3.38 6.95 -8.87
CA GLU A 54 3.91 8.30 -8.73
C GLU A 54 2.87 9.39 -9.06
N TRP A 55 2.99 10.53 -8.37
CA TRP A 55 2.08 11.67 -8.45
C TRP A 55 2.82 13.00 -8.39
N ARG A 56 2.30 13.99 -9.12
CA ARG A 56 2.72 15.38 -9.05
C ARG A 56 1.66 16.17 -8.28
N GLY A 57 2.07 16.79 -7.18
CA GLY A 57 1.21 17.50 -6.25
C GLY A 57 1.35 19.01 -6.34
N THR A 58 0.22 19.70 -6.19
CA THR A 58 0.19 21.13 -5.85
C THR A 58 -0.49 21.28 -4.50
N GLY A 59 0.26 21.72 -3.50
CA GLY A 59 -0.25 22.04 -2.18
C GLY A 59 -0.81 23.45 -2.11
N GLN A 60 -1.94 23.63 -1.44
CA GLN A 60 -2.58 24.92 -1.23
C GLN A 60 -3.09 25.04 0.21
N VAL A 61 -2.64 26.06 0.94
CA VAL A 61 -3.20 26.42 2.26
C VAL A 61 -4.68 26.79 2.13
N ARG A 62 -4.99 27.60 1.11
CA ARG A 62 -6.37 27.97 0.75
C ARG A 62 -6.68 27.50 -0.66
N ARG A 63 -7.71 26.66 -0.80
CA ARG A 63 -8.18 26.15 -2.09
C ARG A 63 -8.41 27.29 -3.08
N GLY A 64 -7.89 27.14 -4.29
CA GLY A 64 -8.02 28.13 -5.36
C GLY A 64 -7.15 29.37 -5.18
N SER A 65 -6.24 29.40 -4.20
CA SER A 65 -5.26 30.48 -4.01
C SER A 65 -3.85 29.97 -4.27
N THR A 66 -3.02 30.81 -4.87
CA THR A 66 -1.57 30.56 -5.05
C THR A 66 -0.74 31.06 -3.86
N ARG A 67 -1.34 31.80 -2.93
CA ARG A 67 -0.63 32.33 -1.75
C ARG A 67 -0.27 31.19 -0.80
N GLY A 68 1.03 31.00 -0.57
CA GLY A 68 1.54 29.88 0.22
C GLY A 68 1.35 28.52 -0.46
N ALA A 69 1.10 28.49 -1.77
CA ALA A 69 1.05 27.24 -2.51
C ALA A 69 2.48 26.73 -2.78
N TRP A 70 2.63 25.41 -2.83
CA TRP A 70 3.90 24.76 -3.14
C TRP A 70 3.69 23.59 -4.11
N ARG A 71 4.79 23.10 -4.68
CA ARG A 71 4.80 21.87 -5.47
C ARG A 71 5.48 20.78 -4.67
N GLN A 72 5.02 19.55 -4.83
CA GLN A 72 5.65 18.37 -4.27
C GLN A 72 5.45 17.18 -5.22
N THR A 73 6.23 16.13 -5.05
CA THR A 73 5.92 14.82 -5.64
C THR A 73 5.49 13.87 -4.53
N GLY A 74 4.65 12.90 -4.88
CA GLY A 74 4.16 11.90 -3.97
C GLY A 74 4.17 10.54 -4.64
N GLU A 75 4.47 9.48 -3.91
CA GLU A 75 4.41 8.11 -4.40
C GLU A 75 3.69 7.24 -3.37
N PHE A 76 2.73 6.44 -3.83
CA PHE A 76 2.17 5.36 -3.02
C PHE A 76 2.73 4.04 -3.52
N VAL A 77 3.35 3.27 -2.63
CA VAL A 77 4.04 2.02 -2.99
C VAL A 77 3.73 0.94 -1.97
N TRP A 78 3.50 -0.28 -2.46
CA TRP A 78 3.36 -1.44 -1.59
C TRP A 78 4.69 -1.73 -0.88
N ASP A 79 4.60 -2.05 0.40
CA ASP A 79 5.73 -2.46 1.22
C ASP A 79 5.44 -3.83 1.84
N PHE A 80 6.24 -4.81 1.42
CA PHE A 80 6.21 -6.19 1.91
C PHE A 80 7.47 -6.53 2.72
N SER A 81 8.24 -5.52 3.17
CA SER A 81 9.46 -5.72 3.97
C SER A 81 9.18 -6.35 5.33
N LYS A 82 7.96 -6.19 5.85
CA LYS A 82 7.45 -6.85 7.06
C LYS A 82 6.47 -7.96 6.69
N LYS A 83 6.23 -8.89 7.63
CA LYS A 83 5.28 -10.00 7.44
C LYS A 83 3.86 -9.53 7.09
N THR A 84 3.42 -8.43 7.69
CA THR A 84 2.14 -7.78 7.37
C THR A 84 2.38 -6.73 6.28
N PRO A 85 1.63 -6.77 5.16
CA PRO A 85 1.78 -5.80 4.09
C PRO A 85 1.37 -4.40 4.53
N ALA A 86 2.01 -3.39 3.93
CA ALA A 86 1.71 -1.99 4.15
C ALA A 86 1.73 -1.21 2.83
N VAL A 87 1.21 0.01 2.86
CA VAL A 87 1.37 0.98 1.75
C VAL A 87 2.14 2.18 2.27
N LYS A 88 3.34 2.40 1.71
CA LYS A 88 4.13 3.61 1.96
C LYS A 88 3.62 4.75 1.09
N TYR A 89 3.53 5.93 1.71
CA TYR A 89 3.32 7.21 1.06
C TYR A 89 4.61 8.02 1.21
N VAL A 90 5.32 8.27 0.12
CA VAL A 90 6.59 9.00 0.12
C VAL A 90 6.38 10.36 -0.53
N VAL A 91 6.87 11.43 0.08
CA VAL A 91 6.71 12.80 -0.42
C VAL A 91 8.07 13.47 -0.55
N ASN A 92 8.35 14.02 -1.73
CA ASN A 92 9.55 14.85 -1.94
C ASN A 92 9.15 16.31 -2.14
N ASP A 93 9.97 17.22 -1.63
CA ASP A 93 9.73 18.67 -1.63
C ASP A 93 8.40 19.08 -0.96
N GLY A 94 7.88 18.23 -0.08
CA GLY A 94 6.64 18.47 0.66
C GLY A 94 6.81 19.45 1.81
N GLN A 95 5.78 20.26 2.09
CA GLN A 95 5.79 21.16 3.26
C GLN A 95 5.17 20.55 4.51
N LEU A 96 4.27 19.57 4.38
CA LEU A 96 3.49 19.02 5.50
C LEU A 96 3.80 17.56 5.83
N THR A 97 4.25 16.80 4.84
CA THR A 97 4.50 15.37 4.98
C THR A 97 5.79 15.06 4.27
N GLU A 98 6.61 14.26 4.93
CA GLU A 98 7.78 13.62 4.36
C GLU A 98 7.44 12.18 3.98
N SER A 99 6.81 11.43 4.89
CA SER A 99 6.36 10.07 4.59
C SER A 99 5.14 9.63 5.41
N GLY A 100 4.55 8.51 5.01
CA GLY A 100 3.47 7.85 5.71
C GLY A 100 3.54 6.33 5.51
N LEU A 101 3.19 5.57 6.54
CA LEU A 101 3.03 4.12 6.44
C LEU A 101 1.58 3.76 6.80
N ILE A 102 0.82 3.27 5.81
CA ILE A 102 -0.57 2.85 5.96
C ILE A 102 -0.59 1.34 6.18
N THR A 103 -1.21 0.91 7.27
CA THR A 103 -1.40 -0.49 7.65
C THR A 103 -2.86 -0.76 7.98
N TRP A 104 -3.24 -2.03 7.98
CA TRP A 104 -4.48 -2.51 8.59
C TRP A 104 -4.17 -2.99 10.01
N ASP A 105 -4.94 -2.55 11.01
CA ASP A 105 -4.77 -2.97 12.39
C ASP A 105 -5.73 -4.12 12.78
N GLU A 106 -5.53 -4.67 13.97
CA GLU A 106 -6.33 -5.79 14.50
C GLU A 106 -7.77 -5.39 14.87
N ASN A 107 -8.10 -4.09 14.90
CA ASN A 107 -9.43 -3.57 15.23
C ASN A 107 -10.26 -3.29 13.97
N ASP A 108 -9.86 -3.84 12.83
CA ASP A 108 -10.44 -3.58 11.52
C ASP A 108 -10.43 -2.09 11.15
N LYS A 109 -9.33 -1.40 11.45
CA LYS A 109 -9.12 0.01 11.09
C LYS A 109 -7.87 0.20 10.24
N TYR A 110 -7.90 1.26 9.44
CA TYR A 110 -6.69 1.78 8.82
C TYR A 110 -5.91 2.54 9.89
N ARG A 111 -4.61 2.26 9.96
CA ARG A 111 -3.65 3.01 10.74
C ARG A 111 -2.68 3.70 9.79
N LEU A 112 -2.41 4.97 10.03
CA LEU A 112 -1.39 5.75 9.32
C LEU A 112 -0.38 6.25 10.34
N GLU A 113 0.89 5.91 10.14
CA GLU A 113 2.00 6.55 10.81
C GLU A 113 2.62 7.57 9.86
N LEU A 114 2.41 8.85 10.12
CA LEU A 114 2.84 9.95 9.27
C LEU A 114 4.03 10.67 9.89
N VAL A 115 5.07 10.88 9.09
CA VAL A 115 6.22 11.70 9.42
C VAL A 115 6.09 13.03 8.69
N ASP A 116 6.10 14.12 9.44
CA ASP A 116 6.02 15.47 8.88
C ASP A 116 7.38 15.96 8.34
N SER A 117 7.40 17.12 7.70
CA SER A 117 8.62 17.75 7.17
C SER A 117 9.65 18.17 8.23
N LYS A 118 9.29 18.08 9.51
CA LYS A 118 10.15 18.33 10.68
C LYS A 118 10.58 17.03 11.37
N GLN A 119 10.37 15.88 10.72
CA GLN A 119 10.66 14.54 11.23
C GLN A 119 9.87 14.17 12.50
N GLN A 120 8.72 14.82 12.73
CA GLN A 120 7.81 14.45 13.81
C GLN A 120 6.85 13.36 13.34
N SER A 121 6.77 12.27 14.09
CA SER A 121 5.84 11.18 13.81
C SER A 121 4.50 11.39 14.54
N LYS A 122 3.40 11.13 13.84
CA LYS A 122 2.06 11.11 14.40
C LYS A 122 1.27 9.93 13.86
N VAL A 123 0.53 9.29 14.75
CA VAL A 123 -0.32 8.13 14.43
C VAL A 123 -1.77 8.58 14.27
N TYR A 124 -2.41 8.07 13.24
CA TYR A 124 -3.80 8.30 12.91
C TYR A 124 -4.50 6.96 12.72
N THR A 125 -5.78 6.91 13.08
CA THR A 125 -6.64 5.74 12.85
C THR A 125 -7.95 6.16 12.21
N GLY A 126 -8.56 5.26 11.44
CA GLY A 126 -9.85 5.55 10.81
C GLY A 126 -10.24 4.56 9.73
N ASP A 127 -11.10 5.02 8.82
CA ASP A 127 -11.85 4.17 7.92
C ASP A 127 -12.05 4.82 6.55
N TRP A 128 -12.41 3.99 5.58
CA TRP A 128 -13.04 4.46 4.35
C TRP A 128 -14.52 4.75 4.60
N ASP A 129 -14.97 5.89 4.12
CA ASP A 129 -16.36 6.02 3.69
C ASP A 129 -16.49 5.60 2.22
N ASP A 130 -17.65 5.85 1.59
CA ASP A 130 -17.92 5.48 0.20
C ASP A 130 -16.91 6.03 -0.82
N LYS A 131 -16.16 7.10 -0.51
CA LYS A 131 -15.33 7.82 -1.49
C LYS A 131 -13.92 8.15 -1.01
N ARG A 132 -13.66 8.17 0.29
CA ARG A 132 -12.40 8.68 0.85
C ARG A 132 -12.00 7.95 2.14
N LEU A 133 -10.69 7.86 2.34
CA LEU A 133 -10.08 7.39 3.57
C LEU A 133 -9.91 8.58 4.52
N SER A 134 -10.49 8.50 5.71
CA SER A 134 -10.40 9.55 6.74
C SER A 134 -9.74 9.00 7.99
N LEU A 135 -8.58 9.54 8.34
CA LEU A 135 -7.71 9.09 9.42
C LEU A 135 -7.51 10.22 10.43
N THR A 136 -7.83 10.00 11.70
CA THR A 136 -7.79 11.02 12.77
C THR A 136 -6.80 10.64 13.85
N SER A 137 -6.03 11.62 14.33
CA SER A 137 -5.12 11.42 15.45
C SER A 137 -5.86 11.51 16.79
N PRO A 138 -5.31 10.92 17.86
CA PRO A 138 -5.64 11.33 19.22
C PRO A 138 -5.44 12.85 19.41
N ALA A 139 -6.05 13.39 20.45
CA ALA A 139 -5.78 14.77 20.86
C ALA A 139 -4.34 14.87 21.37
N ASP A 140 -3.63 15.93 20.99
CA ASP A 140 -2.34 16.26 21.60
C ASP A 140 -2.53 16.94 22.98
N ASP A 141 -1.42 17.36 23.59
CA ASP A 141 -1.41 17.99 24.92
C ASP A 141 -2.21 19.31 24.97
N GLU A 142 -2.46 19.94 23.81
CA GLU A 142 -3.28 21.14 23.66
C GLU A 142 -4.76 20.80 23.40
N GLY A 143 -5.12 19.52 23.38
CA GLY A 143 -6.46 19.06 23.05
C GLY A 143 -6.81 19.21 21.56
N VAL A 144 -5.81 19.36 20.69
CA VAL A 144 -5.98 19.50 19.24
C VAL A 144 -5.89 18.13 18.57
N ARG A 145 -6.86 17.83 17.72
CA ARG A 145 -6.86 16.64 16.86
C ARG A 145 -6.52 17.02 15.44
N TYR A 146 -5.83 16.12 14.74
CA TYR A 146 -5.47 16.27 13.34
C TYR A 146 -6.19 15.20 12.52
N ARG A 147 -6.51 15.53 11.26
CA ARG A 147 -7.11 14.58 10.33
C ARG A 147 -6.42 14.64 8.98
N ILE A 148 -6.15 13.47 8.43
CA ILE A 148 -5.69 13.25 7.07
C ILE A 148 -6.81 12.60 6.30
N THR A 149 -7.22 13.21 5.19
CA THR A 149 -8.23 12.65 4.31
C THR A 149 -7.65 12.42 2.92
N ILE A 150 -7.66 11.17 2.45
CA ILE A 150 -7.20 10.79 1.11
C ILE A 150 -8.42 10.49 0.25
N THR A 151 -8.62 11.28 -0.81
CA THR A 151 -9.77 11.14 -1.72
C THR A 151 -9.28 10.80 -3.12
N PRO A 152 -9.38 9.53 -3.57
CA PRO A 152 -9.28 9.21 -4.99
C PRO A 152 -10.47 9.83 -5.73
N LEU A 153 -10.22 10.72 -6.69
CA LEU A 153 -11.28 11.32 -7.51
C LEU A 153 -11.52 10.52 -8.79
N ASN A 154 -10.44 10.05 -9.40
CA ASN A 154 -10.40 9.14 -10.53
C ASN A 154 -8.97 8.59 -10.66
N GLU A 155 -8.71 7.71 -11.64
CA GLU A 155 -7.39 7.10 -11.88
C GLU A 155 -6.23 8.11 -12.02
N LYS A 156 -6.53 9.35 -12.41
CA LYS A 156 -5.54 10.40 -12.71
C LYS A 156 -5.46 11.47 -11.63
N ARG A 157 -6.39 11.50 -10.67
CA ARG A 157 -6.51 12.59 -9.69
C ARG A 157 -6.86 12.05 -8.30
N SER A 158 -6.11 12.53 -7.32
CA SER A 158 -6.39 12.31 -5.90
C SER A 158 -6.15 13.59 -5.12
N LEU A 159 -6.75 13.67 -3.93
CA LEU A 159 -6.55 14.76 -2.98
C LEU A 159 -6.04 14.20 -1.66
N VAL A 160 -5.08 14.89 -1.05
CA VAL A 160 -4.69 14.68 0.35
C VAL A 160 -4.97 15.96 1.12
N LEU A 161 -5.92 15.90 2.04
CA LEU A 161 -6.38 17.03 2.84
C LEU A 161 -5.87 16.91 4.27
N HIS A 162 -5.23 17.96 4.77
CA HIS A 162 -4.78 18.11 6.15
C HIS A 162 -5.71 19.05 6.90
N GLU A 163 -6.21 18.62 8.04
CA GLU A 163 -7.11 19.39 8.89
C GLU A 163 -6.70 19.30 10.36
N LYS A 164 -7.14 20.29 11.15
CA LYS A 164 -7.06 20.25 12.62
C LYS A 164 -8.31 20.82 13.29
N THR A 165 -8.52 20.49 14.54
CA THR A 165 -9.50 21.15 15.39
C THR A 165 -8.91 22.38 16.09
N SER A 166 -9.76 23.19 16.73
CA SER A 166 -9.33 24.02 17.85
C SER A 166 -9.10 23.15 19.09
N ALA A 167 -8.42 23.69 20.10
CA ALA A 167 -8.27 23.05 21.41
C ALA A 167 -9.66 22.66 21.97
N GLY A 168 -9.87 21.37 22.25
CA GLY A 168 -11.16 20.84 22.75
C GLY A 168 -12.34 20.90 21.78
N GLY A 169 -12.13 21.39 20.55
CA GLY A 169 -13.18 21.54 19.55
C GLY A 169 -13.58 20.23 18.87
N ALA A 170 -14.80 20.20 18.33
CA ALA A 170 -15.29 19.08 17.52
C ALA A 170 -15.06 19.31 16.01
N SER A 171 -15.06 20.56 15.55
CA SER A 171 -14.98 20.91 14.13
C SER A 171 -13.55 20.89 13.61
N PHE A 172 -13.37 20.30 12.43
CA PHE A 172 -12.12 20.30 11.69
C PHE A 172 -12.05 21.48 10.72
N PHE A 173 -10.90 22.15 10.69
CA PHE A 173 -10.57 23.24 9.79
C PHE A 173 -9.39 22.83 8.91
N ARG A 174 -9.47 23.18 7.62
CA ARG A 174 -8.39 22.93 6.67
C ARG A 174 -7.12 23.67 7.09
N ILE A 175 -6.02 22.93 7.13
CA ILE A 175 -4.66 23.46 7.16
C ILE A 175 -4.18 23.70 5.73
N ALA A 176 -4.23 22.64 4.91
CA ALA A 176 -3.93 22.70 3.49
C ALA A 176 -4.46 21.47 2.76
N GLU A 177 -4.49 21.54 1.44
CA GLU A 177 -4.84 20.42 0.56
C GLU A 177 -3.79 20.28 -0.53
N VAL A 178 -3.37 19.04 -0.78
CA VAL A 178 -2.52 18.70 -1.91
C VAL A 178 -3.38 18.05 -2.98
N GLY A 179 -3.46 18.72 -4.13
CA GLY A 179 -4.07 18.17 -5.33
C GLY A 179 -3.04 17.40 -6.14
N TYR A 180 -3.20 16.08 -6.21
CA TYR A 180 -2.33 15.20 -6.96
C TYR A 180 -2.86 14.91 -8.36
N THR A 181 -1.94 14.89 -9.32
CA THR A 181 -2.15 14.39 -10.68
C THR A 181 -1.16 13.28 -10.94
N ARG A 182 -1.63 12.12 -11.41
CA ARG A 182 -0.77 10.96 -11.65
C ARG A 182 0.40 11.36 -12.53
N ALA A 183 1.61 10.94 -12.16
CA ALA A 183 2.82 11.22 -12.92
C ALA A 183 2.60 10.85 -14.40
N GLY A 184 3.21 11.67 -15.26
CA GLY A 184 3.10 11.74 -16.72
C GLY A 184 1.72 11.62 -17.38
N THR A 185 0.63 11.67 -16.62
CA THR A 185 -0.64 12.13 -17.15
C THR A 185 -0.56 13.66 -17.23
N ARG A 186 -0.68 14.22 -18.44
CA ARG A 186 -0.78 15.68 -18.63
C ARG A 186 -2.25 16.07 -18.70
N LEU A 187 -2.58 17.15 -18.00
CA LEU A 187 -3.81 17.91 -18.24
C LEU A 187 -3.62 18.61 -19.58
N ALA A 188 -4.33 18.12 -20.60
CA ALA A 188 -4.38 18.63 -21.97
C ALA A 188 -3.02 18.76 -22.70
N ILE A 189 -2.72 17.80 -23.58
CA ILE A 189 -1.94 18.11 -24.79
C ILE A 189 -2.89 17.96 -25.98
N PRO A 190 -3.23 19.05 -26.69
CA PRO A 190 -3.83 18.94 -28.02
C PRO A 190 -2.85 18.18 -28.94
N GLY A 191 -3.24 17.00 -29.42
CA GLY A 191 -2.44 16.18 -30.35
C GLY A 191 -1.48 15.15 -29.73
N GLY A 192 -1.52 14.90 -28.41
CA GLY A 192 -0.67 13.90 -27.75
C GLY A 192 -1.13 12.45 -28.02
N GLY A 193 -0.68 11.86 -29.12
CA GLY A 193 -0.90 10.43 -29.42
C GLY A 193 -0.44 9.53 -28.27
N LYS A 194 -1.25 8.51 -27.95
CA LYS A 194 -0.95 7.50 -26.91
C LYS A 194 0.39 6.81 -27.27
N ARG A 195 1.41 6.94 -26.41
CA ARG A 195 2.67 6.20 -26.54
C ARG A 195 2.60 4.96 -25.64
N GLU A 196 2.94 3.80 -26.18
CA GLU A 196 2.88 2.51 -25.47
C GLU A 196 4.19 2.23 -24.75
N CYS A 197 4.10 1.66 -23.54
CA CYS A 197 5.26 1.26 -22.76
C CYS A 197 5.87 -0.01 -23.35
N VAL A 198 7.16 0.04 -23.65
CA VAL A 198 7.90 -1.09 -24.24
C VAL A 198 7.93 -2.32 -23.31
N VAL A 199 7.92 -2.12 -21.99
CA VAL A 199 7.90 -3.21 -20.99
C VAL A 199 6.49 -3.78 -20.82
N THR A 200 5.51 -2.94 -20.46
CA THR A 200 4.20 -3.41 -19.97
C THR A 200 3.05 -3.24 -20.97
N GLY A 201 3.23 -2.48 -22.05
CA GLY A 201 2.14 -2.08 -22.93
C GLY A 201 1.21 -0.99 -22.36
N GLY A 202 1.51 -0.47 -21.16
CA GLY A 202 0.77 0.63 -20.54
C GLY A 202 1.00 1.98 -21.23
N THR A 203 0.37 3.05 -20.75
CA THR A 203 0.63 4.40 -21.29
C THR A 203 1.99 4.88 -20.82
N ALA A 204 2.90 5.12 -21.76
CA ALA A 204 4.26 5.54 -21.49
C ALA A 204 4.40 7.05 -21.36
N GLN A 205 5.41 7.46 -20.59
CA GLN A 205 5.57 8.84 -20.13
C GLN A 205 7.03 9.30 -20.13
N THR A 206 7.95 8.36 -19.94
CA THR A 206 9.40 8.60 -19.89
C THR A 206 10.04 8.04 -21.15
N ALA A 207 10.92 8.82 -21.78
CA ALA A 207 11.69 8.35 -22.93
C ALA A 207 12.95 7.59 -22.45
N VAL A 208 13.26 6.49 -23.13
CA VAL A 208 14.51 5.73 -22.98
C VAL A 208 15.11 5.51 -24.35
N THR A 209 16.44 5.38 -24.44
CA THR A 209 17.15 5.28 -25.72
C THR A 209 17.96 4.00 -25.74
N PHE A 210 17.86 3.24 -26.82
CA PHE A 210 18.69 2.06 -27.06
C PHE A 210 19.01 1.98 -28.55
N GLU A 211 20.28 1.75 -28.88
CA GLU A 211 20.78 1.66 -30.27
C GLU A 211 20.37 2.85 -31.18
N GLY A 212 20.27 4.05 -30.60
CA GLY A 212 19.88 5.26 -31.33
C GLY A 212 18.37 5.40 -31.58
N GLU A 213 17.57 4.42 -31.19
CA GLU A 213 16.11 4.47 -31.23
C GLU A 213 15.52 4.92 -29.88
N THR A 214 14.44 5.71 -29.94
CA THR A 214 13.74 6.20 -28.75
C THR A 214 12.52 5.34 -28.45
N TYR A 215 12.53 4.72 -27.28
CA TYR A 215 11.44 3.96 -26.70
C TYR A 215 10.81 4.72 -25.53
N TYR A 216 9.69 4.22 -25.02
CA TYR A 216 8.99 4.86 -23.91
C TYR A 216 8.62 3.86 -22.82
N VAL A 217 8.73 4.28 -21.55
CA VAL A 217 8.36 3.51 -20.36
C VAL A 217 7.39 4.28 -19.47
N CYS A 218 6.62 3.57 -18.64
CA CYS A 218 5.57 4.18 -17.82
C CYS A 218 6.01 4.60 -16.41
N CYS A 219 7.12 4.07 -15.88
CA CYS A 219 7.64 4.40 -14.55
C CYS A 219 9.15 4.08 -14.43
N SER A 220 9.76 4.50 -13.33
CA SER A 220 11.15 4.20 -12.95
C SER A 220 11.45 2.69 -12.91
N GLY A 221 10.53 1.86 -12.39
CA GLY A 221 10.69 0.40 -12.41
C GLY A 221 10.74 -0.19 -13.83
N CYS A 222 9.92 0.33 -14.75
CA CYS A 222 10.01 -0.08 -16.16
C CYS A 222 11.26 0.46 -16.84
N LYS A 223 11.79 1.61 -16.39
CA LYS A 223 13.10 2.08 -16.84
C LYS A 223 14.20 1.12 -16.39
N GLN A 224 14.19 0.70 -15.13
CA GLN A 224 15.17 -0.24 -14.60
C GLN A 224 15.10 -1.59 -15.34
N ALA A 225 13.90 -2.15 -15.51
CA ALA A 225 13.72 -3.39 -16.28
C ALA A 225 14.21 -3.25 -17.74
N PHE A 226 13.99 -2.10 -18.37
CA PHE A 226 14.51 -1.81 -19.71
C PHE A 226 16.03 -1.66 -19.71
N ASP A 227 16.63 -1.03 -18.70
CA ASP A 227 18.09 -0.86 -18.61
C ASP A 227 18.79 -2.21 -18.30
N ASP A 228 18.14 -3.11 -17.55
CA ASP A 228 18.65 -4.45 -17.19
C ASP A 228 18.66 -5.42 -18.38
N ASP A 229 17.61 -5.42 -19.21
CA ASP A 229 17.56 -6.17 -20.48
C ASP A 229 16.85 -5.38 -21.60
N PRO A 230 17.57 -4.45 -22.27
CA PRO A 230 16.97 -3.63 -23.31
C PRO A 230 16.60 -4.46 -24.54
N ALA A 231 17.46 -5.40 -24.93
CA ALA A 231 17.29 -6.20 -26.15
C ALA A 231 16.09 -7.16 -26.04
N GLY A 232 15.94 -7.86 -24.92
CA GLY A 232 14.80 -8.74 -24.66
C GLY A 232 13.49 -7.96 -24.58
N THR A 233 13.49 -6.85 -23.86
CA THR A 233 12.31 -5.96 -23.75
C THR A 233 11.84 -5.44 -25.12
N ILE A 234 12.78 -5.07 -26.01
CA ILE A 234 12.46 -4.61 -27.37
C ILE A 234 11.98 -5.76 -28.25
N ALA A 235 12.56 -6.96 -28.12
CA ALA A 235 12.12 -8.14 -28.85
C ALA A 235 10.67 -8.51 -28.51
N ASP A 236 10.33 -8.54 -27.22
CA ASP A 236 8.98 -8.81 -26.73
C ASP A 236 7.98 -7.74 -27.18
N PHE A 237 8.38 -6.47 -27.14
CA PHE A 237 7.56 -5.38 -27.66
C PHE A 237 7.28 -5.55 -29.16
N LYS A 238 8.31 -5.85 -29.97
CA LYS A 238 8.15 -6.10 -31.41
C LYS A 238 7.27 -7.33 -31.68
N ALA A 239 7.36 -8.38 -30.88
CA ALA A 239 6.50 -9.56 -30.98
C ALA A 239 5.03 -9.21 -30.70
N ARG A 240 4.75 -8.46 -29.63
CA ARG A 240 3.39 -8.00 -29.29
C ARG A 240 2.78 -7.12 -30.39
N LEU A 241 3.56 -6.24 -31.00
CA LEU A 241 3.11 -5.43 -32.13
C LEU A 241 2.75 -6.29 -33.36
N LYS A 242 3.58 -7.31 -33.68
CA LYS A 242 3.32 -8.23 -34.80
C LYS A 242 2.06 -9.06 -34.58
N GLU A 243 1.87 -9.62 -33.39
CA GLU A 243 0.67 -10.41 -33.06
C GLU A 243 -0.60 -9.56 -33.08
N ARG A 244 -0.53 -8.30 -32.64
CA ARG A 244 -1.65 -7.36 -32.73
C ARG A 244 -1.96 -6.97 -34.17
N ALA A 245 -0.94 -6.81 -35.02
CA ALA A 245 -1.12 -6.50 -36.44
C ALA A 245 -1.74 -7.67 -37.21
N LYS A 246 -1.41 -8.93 -36.87
CA LYS A 246 -2.07 -10.12 -37.44
C LYS A 246 -3.56 -10.15 -37.10
N LYS A 247 -3.91 -9.96 -35.82
CA LYS A 247 -5.30 -9.94 -35.34
C LYS A 247 -6.17 -8.81 -35.91
N PHE A 248 -5.57 -7.79 -36.53
CA PHE A 248 -6.29 -6.67 -37.10
C PHE A 248 -6.55 -6.83 -38.61
N ASN A 249 -5.83 -7.75 -39.27
CA ASN A 249 -5.94 -8.03 -40.71
C ASN A 249 -6.72 -9.34 -41.02
N GLU A 250 -7.20 -10.03 -39.99
CA GLU A 250 -8.20 -11.12 -40.06
C GLU A 250 -9.59 -10.56 -39.72
#